data_AF-A0A4Y2P518-F1
#
_entry.id   AF-A0A4Y2P518-F1
#
_cell.length_a   1.000
_cell.length_b   1.000
_cell.length_c   1.000
_cell.angle_alpha   90.00
_cell.angle_beta   90.00
_cell.angle_gamma   90.00
#
_symmetry.space_group_name_H-M   'P 1'
#
loop_
_entity.id
_entity.type
_entity.pdbx_description
1 polymer ?
#
loop_
_entity_poly.entity_id
_entity_poly.type
_entity_poly.pdbx_seq_one_letter_code
_entity_poly.pdbx_strand_id
1 'polypeptide(L)'
;MNNYQIYIDTDEPNENAADFIKLDVSRTFPQLGIFQEGGPYHNTLEGILGAYVIYRPDIGYVQGMSFLAAMLLLNLDAVDSFICFCNLLNRQCQLAFFRIEQKMMTMYYSVYEEYFKENLPKLFNVFAKQNLSPDLYLVDWLYTLYSKSLPLDVACRVWDVYLRDGEEFLVKTALGILKMYEDILLEMDFIHLAQFLTKLPEDIDAEKLFHSISAIRMTVNKKSFSFVLQQHIDSLSNR
;
A
#
# COMPACT_ATOMS: atom_id res chain seq x y z
N MET A 1 15.78 0.66 -14.60
CA MET A 1 15.01 1.82 -15.09
C MET A 1 13.66 1.74 -14.41
N ASN A 2 13.44 2.57 -13.39
CA ASN A 2 12.22 2.52 -12.57
C ASN A 2 11.06 3.16 -13.32
N ASN A 3 9.96 2.43 -13.48
CA ASN A 3 8.71 2.93 -14.06
C ASN A 3 8.00 3.97 -13.17
N TYR A 4 8.59 4.35 -12.02
CA TYR A 4 8.08 5.39 -11.13
C TYR A 4 8.60 6.80 -11.47
N GLN A 5 9.38 6.94 -12.55
CA GLN A 5 10.10 8.18 -12.87
C GLN A 5 9.35 9.11 -13.84
N ILE A 6 8.06 8.91 -14.07
CA ILE A 6 7.28 9.64 -15.10
C ILE A 6 6.49 10.84 -14.55
N TYR A 7 6.46 11.12 -13.24
CA TYR A 7 5.53 12.14 -12.71
C TYR A 7 6.15 13.19 -11.78
N ILE A 8 7.28 13.82 -12.13
CA ILE A 8 7.64 15.09 -11.45
C ILE A 8 8.51 16.00 -12.34
N ASP A 9 7.99 16.44 -13.49
CA ASP A 9 8.63 17.53 -14.24
C ASP A 9 7.58 18.46 -14.88
N THR A 10 6.59 18.87 -14.08
CA THR A 10 5.71 19.99 -14.42
C THR A 10 5.57 20.89 -13.20
N ASP A 11 5.99 22.14 -13.33
CA ASP A 11 5.87 23.21 -12.33
C ASP A 11 4.41 23.55 -11.94
N GLU A 12 3.42 22.77 -12.41
CA GLU A 12 2.01 22.90 -12.05
C GLU A 12 1.38 21.53 -11.71
N PRO A 13 1.50 21.03 -10.46
CA PRO A 13 0.91 19.75 -10.04
C PRO A 13 -0.63 19.68 -10.16
N ASN A 14 -1.31 20.81 -10.42
CA ASN A 14 -2.77 20.91 -10.46
C ASN A 14 -3.39 20.75 -11.86
N GLU A 15 -2.69 21.05 -12.96
CA GLU A 15 -3.33 21.11 -14.29
C GLU A 15 -3.88 19.74 -14.76
N ASN A 16 -3.29 18.64 -14.28
CA ASN A 16 -3.67 17.28 -14.69
C ASN A 16 -4.35 16.46 -13.58
N ALA A 17 -4.54 17.03 -12.38
CA ALA A 17 -5.08 16.27 -11.25
C ALA A 17 -6.49 15.75 -11.51
N ALA A 18 -7.35 16.54 -12.17
CA ALA A 18 -8.70 16.14 -12.52
C ALA A 18 -8.74 14.94 -13.48
N ASP A 19 -7.83 14.89 -14.45
CA ASP A 19 -7.76 13.78 -15.41
C ASP A 19 -7.23 12.50 -14.75
N PHE A 20 -6.25 12.61 -13.85
CA PHE A 20 -5.78 11.46 -13.06
C PHE A 20 -6.85 10.95 -12.10
N ILE A 21 -7.60 11.84 -11.45
CA ILE A 21 -8.74 11.46 -10.60
C ILE A 21 -9.76 10.66 -11.42
N LYS A 22 -10.20 11.18 -12.57
CA LYS A 22 -11.16 10.48 -13.44
C LYS A 22 -10.66 9.10 -13.87
N LEU A 23 -9.40 9.04 -14.31
CA LEU A 23 -8.78 7.79 -14.72
C LEU A 23 -8.77 6.77 -13.57
N ASP A 24 -8.40 7.18 -12.37
CA ASP A 24 -8.36 6.30 -11.21
C ASP A 24 -9.73 5.88 -10.72
N VAL A 25 -10.69 6.80 -10.65
CA VAL A 25 -12.08 6.51 -10.26
C VAL A 25 -12.71 5.48 -11.20
N SER A 26 -12.44 5.55 -12.51
CA SER A 26 -12.92 4.57 -13.49
C SER A 26 -12.49 3.12 -13.19
N ARG A 27 -11.37 2.94 -12.48
CA ARG A 27 -10.80 1.63 -12.11
C ARG A 27 -10.86 1.34 -10.61
N THR A 28 -11.49 2.18 -9.79
CA THR A 28 -11.65 1.95 -8.35
C THR A 28 -12.86 1.05 -8.07
N PHE A 29 -12.59 -0.19 -7.65
CA PHE A 29 -13.61 -1.21 -7.37
C PHE A 29 -14.70 -1.32 -8.47
N PRO A 30 -14.31 -1.48 -9.74
CA PRO A 30 -15.23 -1.38 -10.89
C PRO A 30 -16.35 -2.42 -10.87
N GLN A 31 -16.11 -3.57 -10.22
CA GLN A 31 -17.10 -4.64 -10.06
C GLN A 31 -18.35 -4.22 -9.27
N LEU A 32 -18.27 -3.14 -8.48
CA LEU A 32 -19.42 -2.63 -7.73
C LEU A 32 -20.31 -1.71 -8.58
N GLY A 33 -19.74 -1.04 -9.59
CA GLY A 33 -20.45 -0.07 -10.43
C GLY A 33 -20.95 1.18 -9.68
N ILE A 34 -20.48 1.43 -8.46
CA ILE A 34 -20.99 2.52 -7.62
C ILE A 34 -20.13 3.79 -7.63
N PHE A 35 -18.84 3.65 -8.00
CA PHE A 35 -17.88 4.76 -8.06
C PHE A 35 -17.65 5.26 -9.48
N GLN A 36 -17.93 4.43 -10.49
CA GLN A 36 -17.80 4.78 -11.90
C GLN A 36 -18.88 5.80 -12.30
N GLU A 37 -18.71 6.45 -13.44
CA GLU A 37 -19.64 7.47 -13.95
C GLU A 37 -21.10 6.96 -13.95
N GLY A 38 -22.01 7.74 -13.37
CA GLY A 38 -23.41 7.36 -13.16
C GLY A 38 -23.70 6.58 -11.86
N GLY A 39 -22.66 6.12 -11.15
CA GLY A 39 -22.79 5.48 -9.84
C GLY A 39 -23.13 6.47 -8.72
N PRO A 40 -23.80 6.02 -7.65
CA PRO A 40 -24.28 6.89 -6.56
C PRO A 40 -23.16 7.61 -5.80
N TYR A 41 -21.95 7.06 -5.76
CA TYR A 41 -20.80 7.64 -5.03
C TYR A 41 -19.80 8.35 -5.93
N HIS A 42 -20.02 8.36 -7.25
CA HIS A 42 -19.07 8.91 -8.23
C HIS A 42 -18.67 10.37 -7.93
N ASN A 43 -19.66 11.27 -7.91
CA ASN A 43 -19.44 12.69 -7.67
C ASN A 43 -18.87 12.97 -6.28
N THR A 44 -19.27 12.17 -5.28
CA THR A 44 -18.78 12.32 -3.91
C THR A 44 -17.31 11.92 -3.80
N LEU A 45 -16.91 10.82 -4.45
CA LEU A 45 -15.53 10.38 -4.50
C LEU A 45 -14.64 11.41 -5.22
N GLU A 46 -15.05 11.88 -6.41
CA GLU A 46 -14.33 12.96 -7.11
C GLU A 46 -14.23 14.23 -6.25
N GLY A 47 -15.31 14.59 -5.55
CA GLY A 47 -15.34 15.74 -4.65
C GLY A 47 -14.35 15.63 -3.49
N ILE A 48 -14.25 14.46 -2.84
CA ILE A 48 -13.27 14.21 -1.77
C ILE A 48 -11.83 14.34 -2.29
N LEU A 49 -11.55 13.73 -3.45
CA LEU A 49 -10.21 13.76 -4.06
C LEU A 49 -9.83 15.18 -4.51
N GLY A 50 -10.74 15.88 -5.17
CA GLY A 50 -10.53 17.27 -5.59
C GLY A 50 -10.35 18.22 -4.40
N ALA A 51 -11.13 18.04 -3.33
CA ALA A 51 -10.95 18.80 -2.09
C ALA A 51 -9.58 18.55 -1.47
N TYR A 52 -9.05 17.31 -1.53
CA TYR A 52 -7.72 17.00 -1.01
C TYR A 52 -6.62 17.70 -1.80
N VAL A 53 -6.71 17.71 -3.14
CA VAL A 53 -5.77 18.43 -4.00
C VAL A 53 -5.69 19.92 -3.63
N ILE A 54 -6.84 20.55 -3.36
CA ILE A 54 -6.90 21.96 -2.92
C ILE A 54 -6.34 22.12 -1.50
N TYR A 55 -6.60 21.17 -0.61
CA TYR A 55 -6.15 21.20 0.78
C TYR A 55 -4.63 20.99 0.92
N ARG A 56 -4.04 20.09 0.11
CA ARG A 56 -2.62 19.73 0.09
C ARG A 56 -2.04 19.88 -1.32
N PRO A 57 -1.94 21.10 -1.86
CA PRO A 57 -1.40 21.33 -3.20
C PRO A 57 0.10 20.96 -3.30
N ASP A 58 0.80 20.86 -2.16
CA ASP A 58 2.18 20.39 -2.08
C ASP A 58 2.33 18.89 -2.40
N ILE A 59 1.25 18.11 -2.28
CA ILE A 59 1.19 16.70 -2.67
C ILE A 59 0.40 16.52 -3.97
N GLY A 60 -0.71 17.23 -4.10
CA GLY A 60 -1.63 17.07 -5.22
C GLY A 60 -2.32 15.71 -5.22
N TYR A 61 -2.69 15.23 -6.41
CA TYR A 61 -3.25 13.89 -6.59
C TYR A 61 -2.17 12.90 -6.96
N VAL A 62 -2.08 11.79 -6.22
CA VAL A 62 -1.19 10.68 -6.55
C VAL A 62 -2.03 9.46 -6.85
N GLN A 63 -1.63 8.73 -7.90
CA GLN A 63 -2.33 7.52 -8.31
C GLN A 63 -2.50 6.53 -7.14
N GLY A 64 -3.68 5.95 -7.01
CA GLY A 64 -4.06 5.03 -5.93
C GLY A 64 -4.82 5.69 -4.78
N MET A 65 -4.80 7.03 -4.67
CA MET A 65 -5.56 7.77 -3.66
C MET A 65 -7.07 7.50 -3.71
N SER A 66 -7.62 7.28 -4.91
CA SER A 66 -9.04 6.96 -5.10
C SER A 66 -9.48 5.71 -4.35
N PHE A 67 -8.62 4.67 -4.25
CA PHE A 67 -8.96 3.44 -3.53
C PHE A 67 -9.05 3.69 -2.02
N LEU A 68 -8.16 4.50 -1.45
CA LEU A 68 -8.20 4.89 -0.04
C LEU A 68 -9.44 5.72 0.28
N ALA A 69 -9.76 6.70 -0.56
CA ALA A 69 -10.93 7.55 -0.39
C ALA A 69 -12.23 6.74 -0.55
N ALA A 70 -12.29 5.82 -1.51
CA ALA A 70 -13.43 4.92 -1.70
C ALA A 70 -13.63 3.98 -0.51
N MET A 71 -12.56 3.39 0.05
CA MET A 71 -12.64 2.57 1.26
C MET A 71 -13.28 3.31 2.44
N LEU A 72 -12.93 4.59 2.62
CA LEU A 72 -13.52 5.43 3.65
C LEU A 72 -14.97 5.80 3.34
N LEU A 73 -15.27 6.14 2.08
CA LEU A 73 -16.61 6.54 1.63
C LEU A 73 -17.63 5.40 1.66
N LEU A 74 -17.20 4.14 1.55
CA LEU A 74 -18.08 2.98 1.77
C LEU A 74 -18.62 2.89 3.20
N ASN A 75 -17.90 3.48 4.17
CA ASN A 75 -18.13 3.24 5.59
C ASN A 75 -18.48 4.52 6.37
N LEU A 76 -18.33 5.70 5.75
CA LEU A 76 -18.49 7.00 6.38
C LEU A 76 -19.23 7.96 5.45
N ASP A 77 -19.82 8.99 6.03
CA ASP A 77 -20.36 10.12 5.27
C ASP A 77 -19.24 10.97 4.66
N ALA A 78 -19.54 11.68 3.58
CA ALA A 78 -18.55 12.36 2.75
C ALA A 78 -17.56 13.27 3.52
N VAL A 79 -18.06 14.01 4.52
CA VAL A 79 -17.23 14.92 5.33
C VAL A 79 -16.28 14.13 6.22
N ASP A 80 -16.77 13.09 6.88
CA ASP A 80 -15.95 12.23 7.74
C ASP A 80 -14.95 11.44 6.90
N SER A 81 -15.34 10.96 5.72
CA SER A 81 -14.43 10.33 4.76
C SER A 81 -13.28 11.27 4.40
N PHE A 82 -13.57 12.56 4.10
CA PHE A 82 -12.54 13.54 3.79
C PHE A 82 -11.60 13.78 4.98
N ILE A 83 -12.14 13.96 6.19
CA ILE A 83 -11.34 14.17 7.40
C ILE A 83 -10.43 12.95 7.65
N CYS A 84 -10.99 11.74 7.62
CA CYS A 84 -10.22 10.51 7.81
C CYS A 84 -9.17 10.33 6.71
N PHE A 85 -9.49 10.67 5.46
CA PHE A 85 -8.57 10.59 4.32
C PHE A 85 -7.36 11.51 4.51
N CYS A 86 -7.59 12.78 4.85
CA CYS A 86 -6.52 13.74 5.17
C CYS A 86 -5.61 13.25 6.30
N ASN A 87 -6.20 12.72 7.37
CA ASN A 87 -5.43 12.20 8.51
C ASN A 87 -4.66 10.91 8.17
N LEU A 88 -5.25 10.03 7.38
CA LEU A 88 -4.62 8.79 6.91
C LEU A 88 -3.39 9.11 6.06
N LEU A 89 -3.52 10.03 5.10
CA LEU A 89 -2.43 10.43 4.22
C LEU A 89 -1.30 11.20 4.93
N ASN A 90 -1.59 11.78 6.10
CA ASN A 90 -0.59 12.44 6.93
C ASN A 90 0.15 11.50 7.89
N ARG A 91 -0.20 10.20 7.94
CA ARG A 91 0.58 9.21 8.69
C ARG A 91 1.95 9.03 8.05
N GLN A 92 2.96 8.80 8.89
CA GLN A 92 4.38 8.77 8.47
C GLN A 92 4.64 7.84 7.28
N CYS A 93 4.11 6.61 7.32
CA CYS A 93 4.24 5.66 6.21
C CYS A 93 3.61 6.23 4.94
N GLN A 94 2.32 6.53 4.95
CA GLN A 94 1.59 7.02 3.77
C GLN A 94 2.24 8.30 3.20
N LEU A 95 2.56 9.27 4.07
CA LEU A 95 3.18 10.52 3.68
C LEU A 95 4.52 10.31 2.96
N ALA A 96 5.37 9.41 3.47
CA ALA A 96 6.65 9.10 2.85
C ALA A 96 6.50 8.56 1.42
N PHE A 97 5.52 7.69 1.18
CA PHE A 97 5.28 7.12 -0.16
C PHE A 97 4.64 8.14 -1.10
N PHE A 98 3.64 8.90 -0.63
CA PHE A 98 2.94 9.90 -1.46
C PHE A 98 3.81 11.12 -1.80
N ARG A 99 4.80 11.45 -0.97
CA ARG A 99 5.82 12.47 -1.26
C ARG A 99 7.07 11.93 -1.95
N ILE A 100 7.15 10.63 -2.19
CA ILE A 100 8.32 9.97 -2.78
C ILE A 100 9.59 10.30 -1.96
N GLU A 101 9.48 10.26 -0.64
CA GLU A 101 10.59 10.47 0.30
C GLU A 101 11.52 9.25 0.29
N GLN A 102 12.41 9.20 -0.70
CA GLN A 102 13.25 8.04 -1.02
C GLN A 102 13.98 7.44 0.21
N LYS A 103 14.49 8.29 1.10
CA LYS A 103 15.17 7.85 2.33
C LYS A 103 14.21 7.08 3.26
N MET A 104 13.00 7.60 3.45
CA MET A 104 11.97 6.98 4.30
C MET A 104 11.42 5.71 3.65
N MET A 105 11.16 5.72 2.35
CA MET A 105 10.71 4.53 1.60
C MET A 105 11.74 3.40 1.68
N THR A 106 13.02 3.71 1.44
CA THR A 106 14.12 2.73 1.54
C THR A 106 14.22 2.16 2.95
N MET A 107 14.03 2.99 3.97
CA MET A 107 13.99 2.55 5.36
C MET A 107 12.85 1.57 5.63
N TYR A 108 11.63 1.86 5.16
CA TYR A 108 10.50 0.93 5.28
C TYR A 108 10.78 -0.40 4.56
N TYR A 109 11.45 -0.39 3.41
CA TYR A 109 11.89 -1.62 2.74
C TYR A 109 12.91 -2.39 3.58
N SER A 110 13.90 -1.71 4.17
CA SER A 110 14.89 -2.37 5.03
C SER A 110 14.26 -2.98 6.28
N VAL A 111 13.33 -2.28 6.93
CA VAL A 111 12.55 -2.82 8.05
C VAL A 111 11.79 -4.07 7.59
N TYR A 112 11.07 -4.01 6.46
CA TYR A 112 10.37 -5.15 5.90
C TYR A 112 11.29 -6.35 5.64
N GLU A 113 12.47 -6.13 5.04
CA GLU A 113 13.43 -7.18 4.72
C GLU A 113 13.96 -7.90 5.97
N GLU A 114 14.14 -7.20 7.10
CA GLU A 114 14.50 -7.85 8.36
C GLU A 114 13.44 -8.86 8.81
N TYR A 115 12.16 -8.48 8.76
CA TYR A 115 11.06 -9.38 9.09
C TYR A 115 10.87 -10.48 8.04
N PHE A 116 11.11 -10.19 6.77
CA PHE A 116 11.03 -11.17 5.69
C PHE A 116 12.07 -12.28 5.87
N LYS A 117 13.33 -11.89 6.11
CA LYS A 117 14.42 -12.83 6.37
C LYS A 117 14.17 -13.70 7.61
N GLU A 118 13.62 -13.11 8.68
CA GLU A 118 13.33 -13.84 9.92
C GLU A 118 12.19 -14.86 9.74
N ASN A 119 11.11 -14.48 9.04
CA ASN A 119 9.92 -15.33 8.93
C ASN A 119 9.98 -16.34 7.78
N LEU A 120 10.59 -15.97 6.65
CA LEU A 120 10.60 -16.75 5.40
C LEU A 120 12.01 -16.84 4.79
N PRO A 121 13.02 -17.36 5.52
CA PRO A 121 14.42 -17.30 5.10
C PRO A 121 14.68 -18.01 3.76
N LYS A 122 13.94 -19.07 3.45
CA LYS A 122 14.08 -19.79 2.17
C LYS A 122 13.65 -18.91 1.00
N LEU A 123 12.47 -18.32 1.09
CA LEU A 123 11.92 -17.44 0.06
C LEU A 123 12.73 -16.15 -0.07
N PHE A 124 13.17 -15.56 1.06
CA PHE A 124 14.07 -14.41 1.07
C PHE A 124 15.34 -14.67 0.23
N ASN A 125 15.97 -15.84 0.40
CA ASN A 125 17.16 -16.19 -0.37
C ASN A 125 16.87 -16.37 -1.87
N VAL A 126 15.69 -16.87 -2.24
CA VAL A 126 15.26 -16.93 -3.65
C VAL A 126 15.11 -15.52 -4.23
N PHE A 127 14.42 -14.62 -3.52
CA PHE A 127 14.23 -13.24 -3.98
C PHE A 127 15.58 -12.53 -4.14
N ALA A 128 16.48 -12.68 -3.16
CA ALA A 128 17.83 -12.14 -3.23
C ALA A 128 18.64 -12.69 -4.42
N LYS A 129 18.58 -14.01 -4.68
CA LYS A 129 19.25 -14.65 -5.82
C LYS A 129 18.69 -14.16 -7.17
N GLN A 130 17.39 -13.89 -7.23
CA GLN A 130 16.71 -13.38 -8.42
C GLN A 130 16.83 -11.86 -8.58
N ASN A 131 17.47 -11.16 -7.63
CA ASN A 131 17.51 -9.68 -7.55
C ASN A 131 16.11 -9.04 -7.55
N LEU A 132 15.14 -9.69 -6.90
CA LEU A 132 13.79 -9.16 -6.76
C LEU A 132 13.70 -8.26 -5.53
N SER A 133 13.70 -6.95 -5.77
CA SER A 133 13.68 -5.94 -4.71
C SER A 133 12.25 -5.62 -4.24
N PRO A 134 12.03 -5.32 -2.94
CA PRO A 134 10.70 -5.02 -2.40
C PRO A 134 9.97 -3.86 -3.08
N ASP A 135 10.66 -2.84 -3.60
CA ASP A 135 10.05 -1.69 -4.26
C ASP A 135 9.21 -2.06 -5.48
N LEU A 136 9.45 -3.25 -6.08
CA LEU A 136 8.70 -3.71 -7.24
C LEU A 136 7.24 -4.07 -6.91
N TYR A 137 6.96 -4.55 -5.70
CA TYR A 137 5.63 -5.04 -5.32
C TYR A 137 5.08 -4.38 -4.05
N LEU A 138 5.95 -4.02 -3.11
CA LEU A 138 5.55 -3.59 -1.77
C LEU A 138 5.01 -2.16 -1.74
N VAL A 139 5.40 -1.32 -2.72
CA VAL A 139 4.94 0.08 -2.83
C VAL A 139 3.42 0.15 -2.80
N ASP A 140 2.76 -0.43 -3.80
CA ASP A 140 1.30 -0.38 -3.94
C ASP A 140 0.60 -1.02 -2.73
N TRP A 141 1.18 -2.06 -2.13
CA TRP A 141 0.62 -2.74 -0.97
C TRP A 141 0.57 -1.82 0.26
N LEU A 142 1.65 -1.12 0.56
CA LEU A 142 1.75 -0.31 1.79
C LEU A 142 1.00 1.02 1.67
N TYR A 143 1.23 1.80 0.61
CA TYR A 143 0.68 3.17 0.57
C TYR A 143 -0.83 3.17 0.30
N THR A 144 -1.35 2.15 -0.40
CA THR A 144 -2.81 1.99 -0.59
C THR A 144 -3.47 1.13 0.47
N LEU A 145 -2.75 0.70 1.52
CA LEU A 145 -3.27 -0.21 2.54
C LEU A 145 -3.98 -1.43 1.89
N TYR A 146 -3.35 -1.99 0.86
CA TYR A 146 -3.84 -3.12 0.06
C TYR A 146 -5.15 -2.89 -0.71
N SER A 147 -5.78 -1.73 -0.63
CA SER A 147 -7.08 -1.46 -1.27
C SER A 147 -7.03 -1.50 -2.80
N LYS A 148 -5.86 -1.24 -3.40
CA LYS A 148 -5.61 -1.42 -4.83
C LYS A 148 -5.20 -2.85 -5.20
N SER A 149 -4.65 -3.61 -4.26
CA SER A 149 -3.94 -4.86 -4.54
C SER A 149 -4.70 -6.13 -4.13
N LEU A 150 -5.69 -6.01 -3.25
CA LEU A 150 -6.52 -7.10 -2.78
C LEU A 150 -7.99 -6.88 -3.15
N PRO A 151 -8.80 -7.95 -3.25
CA PRO A 151 -10.25 -7.83 -3.34
C PRO A 151 -10.81 -7.02 -2.17
N LEU A 152 -11.87 -6.25 -2.42
CA LEU A 152 -12.43 -5.30 -1.46
C LEU A 152 -12.68 -5.93 -0.09
N ASP A 153 -13.36 -7.08 -0.02
CA ASP A 153 -13.71 -7.72 1.25
C ASP A 153 -12.47 -8.13 2.06
N VAL A 154 -11.40 -8.56 1.38
CA VAL A 154 -10.12 -8.90 2.01
C VAL A 154 -9.42 -7.62 2.48
N ALA A 155 -9.40 -6.57 1.65
CA ALA A 155 -8.82 -5.29 1.99
C ALA A 155 -9.53 -4.64 3.20
N CYS A 156 -10.86 -4.72 3.28
CA CYS A 156 -11.64 -4.28 4.45
C CYS A 156 -11.15 -4.94 5.74
N ARG A 157 -10.97 -6.27 5.74
CA ARG A 157 -10.48 -6.99 6.92
C ARG A 157 -9.03 -6.59 7.27
N VAL A 158 -8.20 -6.28 6.27
CA VAL A 158 -6.85 -5.75 6.50
C VAL A 158 -6.92 -4.36 7.14
N TRP A 159 -7.82 -3.49 6.67
CA TRP A 159 -8.06 -2.17 7.23
C TRP A 159 -8.53 -2.23 8.67
N ASP A 160 -9.46 -3.12 9.02
CA ASP A 160 -9.95 -3.28 10.39
C ASP A 160 -8.80 -3.51 11.38
N VAL A 161 -7.88 -4.41 11.01
CA VAL A 161 -6.75 -4.75 11.87
C VAL A 161 -5.65 -3.70 11.79
N TYR A 162 -5.43 -3.05 10.64
CA TYR A 162 -4.54 -1.89 10.54
C TYR A 162 -4.98 -0.74 11.45
N LEU A 163 -6.28 -0.44 11.52
CA LEU A 163 -6.80 0.61 12.40
C LEU A 163 -6.59 0.27 13.89
N ARG A 164 -6.53 -1.02 14.23
CA ARG A 164 -6.23 -1.51 15.59
C ARG A 164 -4.73 -1.53 15.91
N ASP A 165 -3.92 -2.09 15.01
CA ASP A 165 -2.52 -2.47 15.28
C ASP A 165 -1.50 -1.54 14.59
N GLY A 166 -1.93 -0.65 13.71
CA GLY A 166 -1.10 0.32 13.01
C GLY A 166 -0.26 -0.28 11.87
N GLU A 167 0.84 0.40 11.54
CA GLU A 167 1.66 0.10 10.36
C GLU A 167 2.38 -1.27 10.44
N GLU A 168 2.57 -1.81 11.65
CA GLU A 168 3.07 -3.17 11.86
C GLU A 168 2.23 -4.18 11.08
N PHE A 169 0.91 -4.01 11.09
CA PHE A 169 0.00 -4.94 10.44
C PHE A 169 0.11 -4.90 8.91
N LEU A 170 0.54 -3.78 8.32
CA LEU A 170 0.79 -3.70 6.89
C LEU A 170 1.98 -4.58 6.51
N VAL A 171 3.08 -4.51 7.26
CA VAL A 171 4.25 -5.38 7.06
C VAL A 171 3.90 -6.85 7.30
N LYS A 172 3.13 -7.12 8.36
CA LYS A 172 2.66 -8.47 8.69
C LYS A 172 1.80 -9.07 7.57
N THR A 173 0.93 -8.25 6.97
CA THR A 173 0.07 -8.66 5.83
C THR A 173 0.90 -9.01 4.61
N ALA A 174 1.92 -8.21 4.27
CA ALA A 174 2.81 -8.48 3.14
C ALA A 174 3.50 -9.84 3.29
N LEU A 175 4.01 -10.13 4.48
CA LEU A 175 4.64 -11.42 4.79
C LEU A 175 3.63 -12.56 4.82
N GLY A 176 2.39 -12.32 5.26
CA GLY A 176 1.30 -13.28 5.20
C GLY A 176 0.95 -13.69 3.77
N ILE A 177 0.91 -12.72 2.83
CA ILE A 177 0.71 -12.99 1.40
C ILE A 177 1.86 -13.87 0.87
N LEU A 178 3.11 -13.48 1.14
CA LEU A 178 4.27 -14.28 0.73
C LEU A 178 4.25 -15.69 1.33
N LYS A 179 3.84 -15.82 2.61
CA LYS A 179 3.73 -17.11 3.28
C LYS A 179 2.65 -17.99 2.67
N MET A 180 1.50 -17.41 2.34
CA MET A 180 0.37 -18.13 1.74
C MET A 180 0.74 -18.73 0.38
N TYR A 181 1.57 -18.03 -0.39
CA TYR A 181 2.02 -18.45 -1.73
C TYR A 181 3.45 -18.98 -1.76
N GLU A 182 4.06 -19.28 -0.60
CA GLU A 182 5.49 -19.61 -0.52
C GLU A 182 5.89 -20.76 -1.46
N ASP A 183 5.08 -21.82 -1.50
CA ASP A 183 5.37 -23.03 -2.29
C ASP A 183 5.49 -22.71 -3.79
N ILE A 184 4.57 -21.91 -4.34
CA ILE A 184 4.60 -21.54 -5.76
C ILE A 184 5.67 -20.47 -6.06
N LEU A 185 5.90 -19.55 -5.13
CA LEU A 185 6.89 -18.48 -5.32
C LEU A 185 8.32 -19.02 -5.31
N LEU A 186 8.59 -20.10 -4.57
CA LEU A 186 9.90 -20.75 -4.53
C LEU A 186 10.31 -21.35 -5.90
N GLU A 187 9.35 -21.65 -6.77
CA GLU A 187 9.57 -22.27 -8.07
C GLU A 187 9.65 -21.25 -9.23
N MET A 188 9.28 -20.00 -8.98
CA MET A 188 9.21 -18.96 -10.02
C MET A 188 10.58 -18.32 -10.30
N ASP A 189 10.77 -17.90 -11.55
CA ASP A 189 11.86 -17.00 -11.93
C ASP A 189 11.51 -15.52 -11.65
N PHE A 190 12.46 -14.62 -11.89
CA PHE A 190 12.26 -13.18 -11.68
C PHE A 190 11.01 -12.62 -12.38
N ILE A 191 10.75 -13.01 -13.64
CA ILE A 191 9.64 -12.44 -14.43
C ILE A 191 8.31 -12.90 -13.84
N HIS A 192 8.18 -14.19 -13.55
CA HIS A 192 6.96 -14.76 -12.99
C HIS A 192 6.71 -14.24 -11.56
N LEU A 193 7.76 -14.08 -10.74
CA LEU A 193 7.65 -13.45 -9.43
C LEU A 193 7.15 -12.01 -9.52
N ALA A 194 7.76 -11.20 -10.39
CA ALA A 194 7.38 -9.82 -10.59
C ALA A 194 5.91 -9.70 -11.04
N GLN A 195 5.50 -10.51 -12.01
CA GLN A 195 4.11 -10.53 -12.51
C GLN A 195 3.12 -10.95 -11.42
N PHE A 196 3.43 -12.01 -10.67
CA PHE A 196 2.56 -12.51 -9.62
C PHE A 196 2.38 -11.51 -8.48
N LEU A 197 3.47 -10.88 -8.01
CA LEU A 197 3.41 -9.97 -6.86
C LEU A 197 2.84 -8.59 -7.20
N THR A 198 3.00 -8.13 -8.45
CA THR A 198 2.39 -6.88 -8.91
C THR A 198 0.91 -7.03 -9.25
N LYS A 199 0.46 -8.26 -9.53
CA LYS A 199 -0.95 -8.58 -9.75
C LYS A 199 -1.33 -9.88 -9.03
N LEU A 200 -1.70 -9.72 -7.77
CA LEU A 200 -2.17 -10.82 -6.94
C LEU A 200 -3.48 -11.43 -7.48
N PRO A 201 -3.77 -12.72 -7.18
CA PRO A 201 -5.02 -13.35 -7.59
C PRO A 201 -6.26 -12.63 -7.04
N GLU A 202 -7.29 -12.49 -7.87
CA GLU A 202 -8.56 -11.84 -7.49
C GLU A 202 -9.43 -12.71 -6.58
N ASP A 203 -9.14 -14.00 -6.49
CA ASP A 203 -9.85 -15.01 -5.70
C ASP A 203 -9.11 -15.40 -4.41
N ILE A 204 -8.31 -14.48 -3.85
CA ILE A 204 -7.63 -14.68 -2.56
C ILE A 204 -8.64 -15.05 -1.46
N ASP A 205 -8.42 -16.22 -0.87
CA ASP A 205 -9.18 -16.69 0.29
C ASP A 205 -8.75 -15.93 1.55
N ALA A 206 -9.68 -15.13 2.09
CA ALA A 206 -9.44 -14.31 3.28
C ALA A 206 -9.04 -15.15 4.51
N GLU A 207 -9.62 -16.33 4.71
CA GLU A 207 -9.32 -17.16 5.88
C GLU A 207 -7.91 -17.75 5.77
N LYS A 208 -7.52 -18.24 4.58
CA LYS A 208 -6.16 -18.73 4.35
C LYS A 208 -5.12 -17.63 4.48
N LEU A 209 -5.43 -16.43 3.99
CA LEU A 209 -4.55 -15.27 4.14
C LEU A 209 -4.37 -14.92 5.62
N PHE A 210 -5.47 -14.76 6.37
CA PHE A 210 -5.39 -14.40 7.78
C PHE A 210 -4.78 -15.50 8.65
N HIS A 211 -4.96 -16.77 8.28
CA HIS A 211 -4.22 -17.87 8.89
C HIS A 211 -2.70 -17.71 8.66
N SER A 212 -2.28 -17.40 7.43
CA SER A 212 -0.87 -17.16 7.09
C SER A 212 -0.31 -15.92 7.81
N ILE A 213 -1.06 -14.82 7.88
CA ILE A 213 -0.72 -13.61 8.64
C ILE A 213 -0.52 -13.94 10.12
N SER A 214 -1.39 -14.77 10.71
CA SER A 214 -1.30 -15.13 12.14
C SER A 214 -0.02 -15.87 12.50
N ALA A 215 0.57 -16.59 11.54
CA ALA A 215 1.83 -17.31 11.72
C ALA A 215 3.06 -16.39 11.67
N ILE A 216 2.93 -15.16 11.18
CA ILE A 216 4.03 -14.19 11.08
C ILE A 216 4.36 -13.62 12.45
N ARG A 217 5.65 -13.67 12.79
CA ARG A 217 6.23 -13.10 14.01
C ARG A 217 6.71 -11.68 13.74
N MET A 218 6.16 -10.72 14.48
CA MET A 218 6.56 -9.30 14.41
C MET A 218 7.58 -8.93 15.49
N THR A 219 8.54 -9.83 15.70
CA THR A 219 9.70 -9.60 16.57
C THR A 219 10.98 -10.06 15.89
N VAL A 220 12.00 -9.22 15.86
CA VAL A 220 13.34 -9.56 15.34
C VAL A 220 14.34 -9.39 16.50
N ASN A 221 15.14 -10.42 16.79
CA ASN A 221 16.11 -10.39 17.90
C ASN A 221 15.48 -9.97 19.26
N LYS A 222 14.25 -10.43 19.54
CA LYS A 222 13.43 -10.07 20.73
C LYS A 222 13.00 -8.59 20.81
N LYS A 223 13.19 -7.80 19.75
CA LYS A 223 12.73 -6.41 19.64
C LYS A 223 11.35 -6.37 18.96
N SER A 224 10.46 -5.51 19.42
CA SER A 224 9.17 -5.25 18.78
C SER A 224 9.34 -4.51 17.46
N PHE A 225 8.31 -4.54 16.61
CA PHE A 225 8.23 -3.71 15.40
C PHE A 225 8.48 -2.24 15.66
N SER A 226 7.80 -1.67 16.66
CA SER A 226 7.97 -0.26 17.05
C SER A 226 9.42 0.08 17.40
N PHE A 227 10.14 -0.82 18.08
CA PHE A 227 11.54 -0.60 18.42
C PHE A 227 12.45 -0.66 17.19
N VAL A 228 12.25 -1.65 16.32
CA VAL A 228 13.06 -1.80 15.10
C VAL A 228 12.84 -0.60 14.17
N LEU A 229 11.59 -0.19 13.97
CA LEU A 229 11.27 0.98 13.16
C LEU A 229 11.90 2.26 13.72
N GLN A 230 11.80 2.49 15.04
CA GLN A 230 12.41 3.66 15.66
C GLN A 230 13.94 3.67 15.50
N GLN A 231 14.60 2.52 15.67
CA GLN A 231 16.04 2.40 15.49
C GLN A 231 16.47 2.79 14.06
N HIS A 232 15.67 2.43 13.06
CA HIS A 232 15.89 2.80 11.66
C HIS A 232 15.65 4.30 11.41
N ILE A 233 14.59 4.87 11.98
CA ILE A 233 14.30 6.32 11.91
C ILE A 233 15.46 7.13 12.51
N ASP A 234 15.91 6.77 13.71
CA ASP A 234 17.02 7.45 14.40
C ASP A 234 18.31 7.39 13.57
N SER A 235 18.52 6.29 12.84
CA SER A 235 19.69 6.11 11.97
C SER A 235 19.66 7.01 10.73
N LEU A 236 18.46 7.43 10.28
CA LEU A 236 18.31 8.39 9.18
C LEU A 236 18.59 9.82 9.62
N SER A 237 18.23 10.21 10.84
CA SER A 237 18.44 11.56 11.36
C SER A 237 19.91 11.88 11.67
N ASN A 238 20.74 10.85 11.87
CA ASN A 238 22.16 10.97 12.17
C ASN A 238 23.08 10.99 10.93
N ARG A 239 22.51 11.05 9.71
CA ARG A 239 23.23 11.07 8.42
C ARG A 239 22.83 12.25 7.55
#